data_AF-A0A5C6W4P2-F1
#
_entry.id   AF-A0A5C6W4P2-F1
#
_cell.length_a   1.000
_cell.length_b   1.000
_cell.length_c   1.000
_cell.angle_alpha   90.00
_cell.angle_beta   90.00
_cell.angle_gamma   90.00
#
_symmetry.space_group_name_H-M   'P 1'
#
loop_
_entity.id
_entity.type
_entity.pdbx_description
1 polymer ?
#
loop_
_entity_poly.entity_id
_entity_poly.type
_entity_poly.pdbx_seq_one_letter_code
_entity_poly.pdbx_strand_id
1 'polypeptide(L)'
;MKNVSRFKPEYVTSSLIVIVSSILLLTLFTGTTSITEIITYSLIIVFLAFLTSDIRRSSNKKKSPAAAYKYILFIFLFSFLTIF
;
A
#
# COMPACT_ATOMS: atom_id res chain seq x y z
N MET A 1 13.27 -11.02 -31.01
CA MET A 1 13.75 -10.68 -29.66
C MET A 1 12.58 -10.77 -28.68
N LYS A 2 12.59 -11.71 -27.74
CA LYS A 2 11.59 -11.76 -26.66
C LYS A 2 11.80 -10.53 -25.78
N ASN A 3 10.91 -9.56 -25.87
CA ASN A 3 10.77 -8.50 -24.86
C ASN A 3 10.29 -9.19 -23.58
N VAL A 4 11.22 -9.73 -22.80
CA VAL A 4 10.94 -10.21 -21.45
C VAL A 4 10.66 -8.97 -20.63
N SER A 5 9.38 -8.62 -20.49
CA SER A 5 8.94 -7.62 -19.52
C SER A 5 9.53 -8.03 -18.17
N ARG A 6 10.60 -7.34 -17.74
CA ARG A 6 11.21 -7.59 -16.44
C ARG A 6 10.15 -7.24 -15.41
N PHE A 7 9.57 -8.28 -14.80
CA PHE A 7 8.60 -8.12 -13.73
C PHE A 7 9.20 -7.21 -12.65
N LYS A 8 8.57 -6.06 -12.43
CA LYS A 8 8.95 -5.15 -11.37
C LYS A 8 8.07 -5.41 -10.15
N PRO A 9 8.64 -5.55 -8.94
CA PRO A 9 7.85 -5.80 -7.74
C PRO A 9 6.81 -4.70 -7.43
N GLU A 10 7.02 -3.48 -7.93
CA GLU A 10 6.09 -2.35 -7.81
C GLU A 10 4.71 -2.62 -8.44
N TYR A 11 4.64 -3.53 -9.41
CA TYR A 11 3.36 -3.92 -10.03
C TYR A 11 2.49 -4.78 -9.10
N VAL A 12 3.09 -5.53 -8.18
CA VAL A 12 2.34 -6.35 -7.20
C VAL A 12 1.65 -5.45 -6.20
N THR A 13 2.39 -4.52 -5.61
CA THR A 13 1.83 -3.59 -4.62
C THR A 13 0.83 -2.63 -5.25
N SER A 14 1.07 -2.16 -6.48
CA SER A 14 0.10 -1.34 -7.21
C SER A 14 -1.20 -2.11 -7.51
N SER A 15 -1.11 -3.37 -7.90
CA SER A 15 -2.30 -4.21 -8.14
C SER A 15 -3.10 -4.43 -6.85
N LEU A 16 -2.43 -4.65 -5.72
CA LEU A 16 -3.10 -4.78 -4.42
C LEU A 16 -3.83 -3.50 -4.01
N ILE A 17 -3.26 -2.31 -4.26
CA ILE A 17 -3.95 -1.03 -4.01
C ILE A 17 -5.27 -0.96 -4.78
N VAL A 18 -5.24 -1.32 -6.08
CA VAL A 18 -6.44 -1.28 -6.93
C VAL A 18 -7.51 -2.25 -6.41
N ILE A 19 -7.12 -3.46 -6.04
CA ILE A 19 -8.04 -4.47 -5.50
C ILE A 19 -8.68 -3.98 -4.20
N VAL A 20 -7.87 -3.55 -3.22
CA VAL A 20 -8.36 -3.09 -1.91
C VAL A 20 -9.25 -1.86 -2.06
N SER A 21 -8.89 -0.92 -2.94
CA SER A 21 -9.72 0.26 -3.21
C SER A 21 -11.06 -0.11 -3.85
N SER A 22 -11.07 -1.11 -4.74
CA SER A 22 -12.30 -1.62 -5.36
C SER A 22 -13.20 -2.29 -4.34
N ILE A 23 -12.63 -3.08 -3.43
CA ILE A 23 -13.36 -3.71 -2.31
C ILE A 23 -13.98 -2.62 -1.43
N LEU A 24 -13.19 -1.63 -1.00
CA LEU A 24 -13.69 -0.53 -0.18
C LEU A 24 -14.83 0.23 -0.85
N LEU A 25 -14.70 0.53 -2.16
CA LEU A 25 -15.78 1.17 -2.91
C LEU A 25 -17.04 0.30 -2.93
N LEU A 26 -16.91 -0.98 -3.27
CA LEU A 26 -18.04 -1.91 -3.32
C LEU A 26 -18.74 -2.00 -1.96
N THR A 27 -17.99 -2.14 -0.87
CA THR A 27 -18.58 -2.29 0.47
C THR A 27 -19.20 -0.99 1.00
N LEU A 28 -18.66 0.17 0.60
CA LEU A 28 -19.29 1.47 0.83
C LEU A 28 -20.61 1.60 0.06
N PHE A 29 -20.65 1.17 -1.21
CA PHE A 29 -21.86 1.20 -2.04
C PHE A 29 -22.94 0.26 -1.53
N THR A 30 -22.59 -0.93 -1.05
CA THR A 30 -23.55 -1.88 -0.47
C THR A 30 -24.01 -1.47 0.93
N GLY A 31 -23.38 -0.49 1.56
CA GLY A 31 -23.69 -0.05 2.92
C GLY A 31 -23.42 -1.11 3.99
N THR A 32 -22.70 -2.18 3.63
CA THR A 32 -22.41 -3.31 4.54
C THR A 32 -21.17 -3.09 5.38
N THR A 33 -20.40 -2.03 5.10
CA THR A 33 -19.12 -1.79 5.74
C THR A 33 -19.24 -0.93 7.00
N SER A 34 -18.53 -1.35 8.05
CA SER A 34 -18.45 -0.64 9.33
C SER A 34 -17.39 0.47 9.31
N ILE A 35 -17.49 1.44 10.23
CA ILE A 35 -16.49 2.53 10.33
C ILE A 35 -15.08 1.98 10.56
N THR A 36 -14.96 0.91 11.35
CA THR A 36 -13.69 0.23 11.61
C THR A 36 -13.10 -0.35 10.34
N GLU A 37 -13.90 -1.01 9.50
CA GLU A 37 -13.47 -1.53 8.20
C GLU A 37 -13.02 -0.41 7.24
N ILE A 38 -13.73 0.72 7.20
CA ILE A 38 -13.33 1.87 6.37
C ILE A 38 -11.94 2.36 6.78
N ILE A 39 -11.71 2.50 8.09
CA ILE A 39 -10.43 2.93 8.63
C ILE A 39 -9.33 1.91 8.29
N THR A 40 -9.59 0.62 8.51
CA THR A 40 -8.66 -0.47 8.23
C THR A 40 -8.27 -0.51 6.75
N TYR A 41 -9.24 -0.48 5.84
CA TYR A 41 -8.97 -0.46 4.40
C TYR A 41 -8.22 0.80 3.97
N SER A 42 -8.56 1.96 4.53
CA SER A 42 -7.84 3.21 4.28
C SER A 42 -6.37 3.12 4.72
N LEU A 43 -6.10 2.55 5.90
CA LEU A 43 -4.74 2.33 6.40
C LEU A 43 -3.96 1.34 5.52
N ILE A 44 -4.60 0.25 5.07
CA ILE A 44 -3.98 -0.72 4.15
C ILE A 44 -3.60 -0.03 2.83
N ILE A 45 -4.47 0.83 2.28
CA ILE A 45 -4.18 1.58 1.05
C ILE A 45 -2.96 2.50 1.26
N VAL A 46 -2.93 3.25 2.36
CA VAL A 46 -1.79 4.12 2.71
C VAL A 46 -0.50 3.30 2.84
N PHE A 47 -0.54 2.18 3.57
CA PHE A 47 0.57 1.26 3.73
C PHE A 47 1.13 0.79 2.37
N LEU A 48 0.25 0.28 1.51
CA LEU A 48 0.64 -0.22 0.19
C LEU A 48 1.18 0.89 -0.71
N ALA A 49 0.65 2.12 -0.61
CA ALA A 49 1.15 3.26 -1.36
C ALA A 49 2.59 3.64 -0.94
N PHE A 50 2.86 3.67 0.36
CA PHE A 50 4.22 3.87 0.87
C PHE A 50 5.15 2.74 0.42
N LEU A 51 4.67 1.49 0.44
CA LEU A 51 5.48 0.32 0.09
C LEU A 51 5.84 0.34 -1.40
N THR A 52 4.86 0.68 -2.24
CA THR A 52 5.06 0.89 -3.69
C THR A 52 6.07 1.99 -3.95
N SER A 53 5.97 3.12 -3.22
CA SER A 53 6.93 4.23 -3.32
C SER A 53 8.35 3.79 -2.94
N ASP A 54 8.50 2.97 -1.90
CA ASP A 54 9.80 2.47 -1.44
C ASP A 54 10.43 1.49 -2.44
N ILE A 55 9.65 0.51 -2.92
CA ILE A 55 10.07 -0.46 -3.95
C ILE A 55 10.52 0.27 -5.23
N ARG A 56 9.71 1.23 -5.70
CA ARG A 56 10.03 2.03 -6.90
C ARG A 56 11.30 2.86 -6.71
N ARG A 57 11.55 3.34 -5.49
CA ARG A 57 12.74 4.14 -5.17
C ARG A 57 14.00 3.29 -5.04
N SER A 58 13.89 2.13 -4.40
CA SER A 58 14.94 1.12 -4.31
C SER A 58 15.35 0.61 -5.69
N SER A 59 14.38 0.32 -6.57
CA SER A 59 14.61 -0.08 -7.96
C SER A 59 15.36 1.00 -8.77
N ASN A 60 15.09 2.28 -8.50
CA ASN A 60 15.75 3.41 -9.16
C ASN A 60 17.09 3.84 -8.53
N LYS A 61 17.64 3.09 -7.55
CA LYS A 61 18.91 3.39 -6.84
C LYS A 61 19.01 4.80 -6.22
N LYS A 62 17.90 5.52 -6.07
CA LYS A 62 17.88 6.85 -5.45
C LYS A 62 17.79 6.72 -3.94
N LYS A 63 18.94 6.67 -3.26
CA LYS A 63 18.99 6.79 -1.78
C LYS A 63 18.56 8.18 -1.36
N SER A 64 17.71 8.26 -0.35
CA SER A 64 17.25 9.53 0.22
C SER A 64 17.31 9.48 1.74
N PRO A 65 17.73 10.57 2.38
CA PRO A 65 17.85 10.64 3.84
C PRO A 65 16.51 10.46 4.57
N ALA A 66 15.37 10.73 3.91
CA ALA A 66 14.02 10.56 4.48
C ALA A 66 13.53 9.09 4.64
N ALA A 67 14.38 8.09 4.43
CA ALA A 67 13.98 6.68 4.55
C ALA A 67 13.60 6.30 6.00
N ALA A 68 14.36 6.78 7.01
CA ALA A 68 14.12 6.46 8.42
C ALA A 68 12.73 6.90 8.91
N TYR A 69 12.29 8.11 8.52
CA TYR A 69 10.96 8.63 8.89
C TYR A 69 9.82 7.79 8.33
N LYS A 70 9.98 7.25 7.11
CA LYS A 70 8.96 6.37 6.51
C LYS A 70 8.81 5.05 7.28
N TYR A 71 9.91 4.46 7.75
CA TYR A 71 9.85 3.21 8.53
C TYR A 71 9.20 3.41 9.90
N ILE A 72 9.42 4.54 10.56
CA ILE A 72 8.71 4.90 11.81
C ILE A 72 7.20 4.98 11.54
N LEU A 73 6.81 5.62 10.43
CA LEU A 73 5.43 5.76 10.02
C LEU A 73 4.78 4.40 9.72
N PHE A 74 5.53 3.49 9.09
CA PHE A 74 5.10 2.11 8.86
C PHE A 74 4.89 1.30 10.14
N ILE A 75 5.82 1.40 11.11
CA ILE A 75 5.70 0.74 12.41
C ILE A 75 4.44 1.24 13.13
N PHE A 76 4.20 2.56 13.10
CA PHE A 76 3.01 3.15 13.71
C PHE A 76 1.73 2.70 13.03
N LEU A 77 1.71 2.67 11.68
CA LEU A 77 0.57 2.19 10.90
C LEU A 77 0.27 0.73 11.20
N PHE A 78 1.30 -0.10 11.30
CA PHE A 78 1.17 -1.54 11.54
C PHE A 78 0.70 -1.82 12.97
N SER A 79 1.24 -1.10 13.96
CA SER A 79 0.74 -1.17 15.34
C SER A 79 -0.72 -0.76 15.42
N PHE A 80 -1.12 0.31 14.73
CA PHE A 80 -2.52 0.74 14.72
C PHE A 80 -3.44 -0.30 14.07
N LEU A 81 -2.98 -0.94 12.97
CA LEU A 81 -3.70 -2.02 12.31
C LEU A 81 -3.82 -3.30 13.15
N THR A 82 -2.88 -3.53 14.08
CA THR A 82 -2.86 -4.72 14.95
C THR A 82 -3.76 -4.55 16.18
N ILE A 83 -4.02 -3.30 16.57
CA ILE A 83 -4.85 -2.96 17.74
C ILE A 83 -6.35 -2.90 17.37
N PHE A 84 -6.67 -2.66 16.09
CA PHE A 84 -8.02 -2.69 15.53
C PHE A 84 -8.40 -4.09 15.03
#